data_AF-A0A158KUD7-F1
#
_entry.id   AF-A0A158KUD7-F1
#
_cell.length_a   1.000
_cell.length_b   1.000
_cell.length_c   1.000
_cell.angle_alpha   90.00
_cell.angle_beta   90.00
_cell.angle_gamma   90.00
#
_symmetry.space_group_name_H-M   'P 1'
#
loop_
_entity.id
_entity.type
_entity.pdbx_description
1 polymer ?
#
loop_
_entity_poly.entity_id
_entity_poly.type
_entity_poly.pdbx_seq_one_letter_code
_entity_poly.pdbx_strand_id
1 'polypeptide(L)'
;MLEPSGTLQLLVVETATGEDEELVLTGKDFHPERRSMLDDDVMREDDEGDYVAHASALGFDFRVVVAPPNQIDFEDDTEEIRIEIVENDLEFVERDDDEDETDD
;
A
#
# COMPACT_ATOMS: atom_id res chain seq x y z
N MET A 1 1.54 -14.39 8.19
CA MET A 1 1.60 -12.95 7.84
C MET A 1 0.60 -12.71 6.72
N LEU A 2 -0.32 -11.75 6.83
CA LEU A 2 -1.28 -11.43 5.76
C LEU A 2 -0.60 -10.54 4.73
N GLU A 3 -0.66 -10.86 3.44
CA GLU A 3 -0.14 -10.02 2.36
C GLU A 3 -1.27 -9.38 1.54
N PRO A 4 -1.08 -8.13 1.09
CA PRO A 4 -1.99 -7.52 0.13
C PRO A 4 -1.91 -8.28 -1.21
N SER A 5 -3.05 -8.74 -1.68
CA SER A 5 -3.25 -9.41 -2.96
C SER A 5 -4.38 -8.70 -3.70
N GLY A 6 -4.36 -8.75 -5.04
CA GLY A 6 -5.32 -8.03 -5.87
C GLY A 6 -4.81 -6.68 -6.35
N THR A 7 -5.76 -5.77 -6.64
CA THR A 7 -5.48 -4.52 -7.38
C THR A 7 -6.20 -3.34 -6.76
N LEU A 8 -5.54 -2.19 -6.74
CA LEU A 8 -6.09 -0.90 -6.34
C LEU A 8 -5.93 0.09 -7.50
N GLN A 9 -7.05 0.57 -8.03
CA GLN A 9 -7.06 1.59 -9.08
C GLN A 9 -7.36 2.95 -8.47
N LEU A 10 -6.47 3.90 -8.75
CA LEU A 10 -6.50 5.27 -8.29
C LEU A 10 -6.63 6.21 -9.48
N LEU A 11 -7.42 7.28 -9.32
CA LEU A 11 -7.48 8.42 -10.22
C LEU A 11 -6.86 9.61 -9.49
N VAL A 12 -5.76 10.12 -10.02
CA VAL A 12 -5.09 11.31 -9.51
C VAL A 12 -5.52 12.49 -10.36
N VAL A 13 -6.10 13.50 -9.75
CA VAL A 13 -6.59 14.71 -10.44
C VAL A 13 -5.85 15.92 -9.93
N GLU A 14 -5.14 16.63 -10.80
CA GLU A 14 -4.49 17.90 -10.44
C GLU A 14 -5.57 18.99 -10.27
N THR A 15 -5.62 19.61 -9.09
CA THR A 15 -6.66 20.58 -8.74
C THR A 15 -6.50 21.91 -9.48
N ALA A 16 -5.28 22.23 -9.94
CA ALA A 16 -4.97 23.49 -10.61
C ALA A 16 -5.38 23.52 -12.08
N THR A 17 -5.09 22.44 -12.84
CA THR A 17 -5.42 22.35 -14.27
C THR A 17 -6.66 21.51 -14.56
N GLY A 18 -7.04 20.61 -13.66
CA GLY A 18 -8.05 19.59 -13.90
C GLY A 18 -7.56 18.44 -14.80
N GLU A 19 -6.24 18.30 -14.98
CA GLU A 19 -5.64 17.13 -15.61
C GLU A 19 -5.75 15.91 -14.69
N ASP A 20 -6.01 14.74 -15.27
CA ASP A 20 -6.19 13.49 -14.53
C ASP A 20 -5.30 12.37 -15.09
N GLU A 21 -4.85 11.50 -14.20
CA GLU A 21 -4.03 10.33 -14.54
C GLU A 21 -4.47 9.11 -13.71
N GLU A 22 -4.62 7.97 -14.39
CA GLU A 22 -5.00 6.71 -13.77
C GLU A 22 -3.76 5.92 -13.36
N LEU A 23 -3.75 5.46 -12.11
CA LEU A 23 -2.71 4.61 -11.53
C LEU A 23 -3.32 3.28 -11.11
N VAL A 24 -2.62 2.19 -11.42
CA VAL A 24 -2.99 0.84 -11.01
C VAL A 24 -1.87 0.28 -10.16
N LEU A 25 -2.15 0.06 -8.88
CA LEU A 25 -1.24 -0.57 -7.93
C LEU A 25 -1.69 -2.00 -7.68
N THR A 26 -0.75 -2.93 -7.64
CA THR A 26 -1.03 -4.33 -7.32
C THR A 26 -0.49 -4.67 -5.94
N GLY A 27 -0.97 -5.75 -5.33
CA GLY A 27 -0.45 -6.25 -4.06
C GLY A 27 1.08 -6.41 -4.00
N LYS A 28 1.74 -6.59 -5.16
CA LYS A 28 3.20 -6.70 -5.28
C LYS A 28 3.94 -5.38 -5.14
N ASP A 29 3.27 -4.26 -5.45
CA ASP A 29 3.84 -2.92 -5.31
C ASP A 29 3.87 -2.48 -3.83
N PHE A 30 3.10 -3.16 -2.99
CA PHE A 30 3.05 -2.93 -1.56
C PHE A 30 4.12 -3.74 -0.84
N HIS A 31 4.90 -3.06 0.00
CA HIS A 31 5.92 -3.68 0.82
C HIS A 31 5.65 -3.40 2.30
N PRO A 32 5.89 -4.37 3.19
CA PRO A 32 5.73 -4.15 4.62
C PRO A 32 6.76 -3.14 5.08
N GLU A 33 6.33 -1.93 5.44
CA GLU A 33 7.23 -0.92 5.96
C GLU A 33 7.28 -1.07 7.48
N ARG A 34 8.35 -1.69 7.99
CA ARG A 34 8.60 -1.67 9.43
C ARG A 34 8.89 -0.23 9.82
N ARG A 35 7.94 0.44 10.50
CA ARG A 35 8.24 1.62 11.31
C ARG A 35 9.43 1.27 12.19
N SER A 36 10.60 1.77 11.82
CA SER A 36 11.83 1.57 12.56
C SER A 36 11.76 2.38 13.86
N MET A 37 10.95 1.93 14.82
CA MET A 37 11.05 2.36 16.20
C MET A 37 12.38 1.80 16.71
N LEU A 38 13.41 2.65 16.69
CA LEU A 38 14.62 2.42 17.46
C LEU A 38 14.24 2.07 18.90
N ASP A 39 14.77 0.95 19.38
CA ASP A 39 14.95 0.57 20.78
C ASP A 39 13.74 0.76 21.72
N ASP A 40 12.92 -0.29 21.92
CA ASP A 40 12.67 -0.87 23.25
C ASP A 40 11.78 -2.12 23.12
N ASP A 41 12.38 -3.30 23.25
CA ASP A 41 11.89 -4.47 24.00
C ASP A 41 10.35 -4.73 24.11
N VAL A 42 9.61 -4.69 23.00
CA VAL A 42 8.27 -5.31 22.96
C VAL A 42 8.11 -6.09 21.66
N MET A 43 8.27 -7.41 21.75
CA MET A 43 7.70 -8.32 20.76
C MET A 43 6.18 -8.14 20.80
N ARG A 44 5.63 -7.24 19.97
CA ARG A 44 4.22 -7.35 19.58
C ARG A 44 4.17 -8.39 18.48
N GLU A 45 3.77 -9.60 18.85
CA GLU A 45 3.39 -10.71 17.97
C GLU A 45 2.09 -10.43 17.17
N ASP A 46 1.67 -9.16 17.05
CA ASP A 46 0.56 -8.75 16.19
C ASP A 46 1.15 -8.11 14.93
N ASP A 47 1.46 -9.01 14.01
CA ASP A 47 2.00 -8.87 12.67
C ASP A 47 1.00 -8.19 11.70
N GLU A 48 0.21 -7.22 12.17
CA GLU A 48 -0.62 -6.34 11.32
C GLU A 48 0.26 -5.18 10.82
N GLY A 49 1.22 -5.51 9.95
CA GLY A 49 2.12 -4.52 9.36
C GLY A 49 1.37 -3.62 8.38
N ASP A 50 1.59 -2.31 8.48
CA ASP A 50 1.21 -1.37 7.43
C ASP A 50 2.01 -1.69 6.15
N TYR A 51 1.32 -1.71 5.02
CA TYR A 51 1.90 -1.98 3.71
C TYR A 51 1.95 -0.70 2.90
N VAL A 52 3.13 -0.35 2.38
CA VAL A 52 3.34 0.92 1.68
C VAL A 52 3.72 0.66 0.23
N ALA A 53 3.05 1.35 -0.69
CA ALA A 53 3.42 1.44 -2.10
C ALA A 53 3.80 2.88 -2.44
N HIS A 54 4.92 3.07 -3.13
CA HIS A 54 5.33 4.36 -3.65
C HIS A 54 4.74 4.54 -5.05
N ALA A 55 3.96 5.60 -5.25
CA ALA A 55 3.32 5.91 -6.51
C ALA A 55 3.69 7.32 -6.97
N SER A 56 3.66 7.54 -8.27
CA SER A 56 3.84 8.88 -8.84
C SER A 56 2.89 9.10 -10.01
N ALA A 57 2.24 10.25 -10.02
CA ALA A 57 1.34 10.68 -11.08
C ALA A 57 1.37 12.20 -11.24
N LEU A 58 1.19 12.67 -12.47
CA LEU A 58 1.17 14.10 -12.82
C LEU A 58 2.43 14.87 -12.34
N GLY A 59 3.54 14.15 -12.14
CA GLY A 59 4.79 14.71 -11.61
C GLY A 59 4.85 14.85 -10.08
N PHE A 60 3.86 14.34 -9.35
CA PHE A 60 3.82 14.29 -7.89
C PHE A 60 4.10 12.86 -7.40
N ASP A 61 4.96 12.73 -6.40
CA ASP A 61 5.26 11.46 -5.73
C ASP A 61 4.46 11.39 -4.41
N PHE A 62 3.77 10.29 -4.17
CA PHE A 62 2.99 10.05 -2.95
C PHE A 62 3.09 8.59 -2.51
N ARG A 63 2.66 8.33 -1.26
CA ARG A 63 2.71 6.99 -0.65
C ARG A 63 1.31 6.50 -0.38
N VAL A 64 1.02 5.28 -0.82
CA VAL A 64 -0.25 4.60 -0.54
C VAL A 64 0.00 3.59 0.56
N VAL A 65 -0.65 3.80 1.70
CA VAL A 65 -0.54 2.95 2.88
C VAL A 65 -1.81 2.12 2.97
N VAL A 66 -1.68 0.80 2.99
CA VAL A 66 -2.80 -0.12 3.18
C VAL A 66 -2.59 -0.92 4.46
N ALA A 67 -3.62 -0.99 5.28
CA ALA A 67 -3.61 -1.75 6.53
C ALA A 67 -4.81 -2.69 6.59
N PRO A 68 -4.64 -3.91 7.11
CA PRO A 68 -5.75 -4.83 7.28
C PRO A 68 -6.79 -4.26 8.27
N PRO A 69 -8.08 -4.60 8.11
CA PRO A 69 -8.62 -5.49 7.09
C PRO A 69 -8.88 -4.83 5.72
N ASN A 70 -9.02 -3.50 5.62
CA ASN A 70 -9.37 -2.78 4.37
C ASN A 70 -9.11 -1.25 4.50
N GLN A 71 -8.17 -0.84 5.34
CA GLN A 71 -7.86 0.58 5.54
C GLN A 71 -6.87 1.02 4.44
N ILE A 72 -7.15 2.17 3.82
CA ILE A 72 -6.31 2.79 2.80
C ILE A 72 -6.13 4.25 3.20
N ASP A 73 -4.86 4.65 3.37
CA ASP A 73 -4.43 6.00 3.66
C ASP A 73 -3.43 6.47 2.59
N PHE A 74 -3.40 7.78 2.36
CA PHE A 74 -2.48 8.41 1.42
C PHE A 74 -1.57 9.35 2.20
N GLU A 75 -0.29 9.03 2.23
CA GLU A 75 0.74 9.92 2.77
C GLU A 75 1.35 10.76 1.64
N ASP A 76 1.76 11.98 2.00
CA ASP A 76 2.32 12.96 1.06
C ASP A 76 1.33 13.45 -0.02
N ASP A 77 0.02 13.31 0.22
CA ASP A 77 -1.02 13.98 -0.58
C ASP A 77 -0.83 15.49 -0.47
N THR A 78 -0.49 16.13 -1.59
CA THR A 78 -0.33 17.58 -1.68
C THR A 78 -1.68 18.21 -2.01
N GLU A 79 -1.99 19.40 -1.47
CA GLU A 79 -3.22 20.14 -1.78
C GLU A 79 -3.39 20.44 -3.30
N GLU A 80 -2.37 20.16 -4.11
CA GLU A 80 -2.32 20.36 -5.56
C GLU A 80 -2.91 19.17 -6.33
N ILE A 81 -3.00 17.99 -5.72
CA ILE A 81 -3.64 16.80 -6.31
C ILE A 81 -4.80 16.33 -5.45
N ARG A 82 -5.72 15.58 -6.06
CA ARG A 82 -6.78 14.86 -5.38
C ARG A 82 -6.76 13.42 -5.84
N ILE A 83 -6.57 12.51 -4.89
CA ILE A 83 -6.56 11.08 -5.17
C ILE A 83 -7.95 10.50 -4.90
N GLU A 84 -8.51 9.79 -5.87
CA GLU A 84 -9.79 9.10 -5.77
C GLU A 84 -9.61 7.60 -6.02
N ILE A 85 -10.18 6.74 -5.17
CA ILE A 85 -10.17 5.29 -5.40
C ILE A 85 -11.28 4.97 -6.39
N VAL A 86 -10.91 4.50 -7.58
CA VAL A 86 -11.84 4.11 -8.66
C VAL A 86 -12.31 2.67 -8.45
N GLU A 87 -11.38 1.77 -8.17
CA GLU A 87 -11.63 0.36 -7.94
C GLU A 87 -10.73 -0.15 -6.81
N ASN A 88 -11.30 -0.95 -5.90
CA ASN A 88 -10.58 -1.59 -4.82
C ASN A 88 -10.94 -3.08 -4.79
N ASP A 89 -10.05 -3.89 -5.34
CA ASP A 89 -10.06 -5.36 -5.30
C ASP A 89 -8.90 -5.87 -4.40
N LEU A 90 -8.40 -5.01 -3.51
CA LEU A 90 -7.28 -5.33 -2.65
C LEU A 90 -7.79 -6.13 -1.45
N GLU A 91 -7.26 -7.34 -1.28
CA GLU A 91 -7.59 -8.26 -0.20
C GLU A 91 -6.33 -8.70 0.53
N PHE A 92 -6.43 -8.85 1.85
CA PHE A 92 -5.34 -9.38 2.66
C PHE A 92 -5.50 -10.89 2.79
N VAL A 93 -4.65 -11.63 2.10
CA VAL A 93 -4.63 -13.10 2.12
C VAL A 93 -3.49 -13.59 3.00
N GLU A 94 -3.69 -14.72 3.69
CA GLU A 94 -2.59 -15.35 4.42
C GLU A 94 -1.50 -15.71 3.42
N ARG A 95 -0.23 -15.36 3.71
CA ARG A 95 0.90 -15.95 3.00
C ARG A 95 0.73 -17.45 3.04
N ASP A 96 0.68 -18.08 1.87
CA ASP A 96 1.03 -19.48 1.76
C ASP A 96 2.51 -19.57 2.19
N ASP A 97 2.74 -19.90 3.46
CA ASP A 97 4.04 -20.27 4.05
C ASP A 97 4.53 -21.63 3.47
N ASP A 98 4.27 -21.91 2.20
CA ASP A 98 4.66 -23.11 1.46
C ASP A 98 5.98 -22.87 0.70
N GLU A 99 6.94 -22.17 1.32
CA GLU A 99 8.36 -22.33 0.99
C GLU A 99 8.91 -23.55 1.73
N ASP A 100 8.69 -24.72 1.12
CA ASP A 100 9.74 -25.72 0.88
C ASP A 100 10.46 -26.30 2.13
N GLU A 101 9.79 -27.22 2.85
CA GLU A 101 10.49 -28.38 3.41
C GLU A 101 10.64 -29.47 2.33
N THR A 102 11.31 -29.16 1.21
CA THR A 102 11.80 -30.20 0.29
C THR A 102 13.29 -30.02 -0.04
N ASP A 103 14.17 -30.50 0.85
CA ASP A 103 15.34 -31.28 0.39
C ASP A 103 15.99 -32.12 1.53
N ASP A 104 15.87 -33.45 1.36
CA ASP A 104 16.62 -34.63 1.88
C ASP A 104 16.65 -34.98 3.40
#